data_AF-A0A2N2F3L1-F1
#
_entry.id   AF-A0A2N2F3L1-F1
#
_cell.length_a   1.000
_cell.length_b   1.000
_cell.length_c   1.000
_cell.angle_alpha   90.00
_cell.angle_beta   90.00
_cell.angle_gamma   90.00
#
_symmetry.space_group_name_H-M   'P 1'
#
loop_
_entity.id
_entity.type
_entity.pdbx_description
1 polymer ?
#
loop_
_entity_poly.entity_id
_entity_poly.type
_entity_poly.pdbx_seq_one_letter_code
_entity_poly.pdbx_strand_id
1 'polypeptide(L)'
;MAEEKKAKKIYTLEEIKFNEKNKAMAMLSCIPIVGLIMLFVEKEDLFVRYHAAQFAIFNVTFVLAMIPVIGWMLTPVVGFLAFVAFIMALIKINGGERFDVPLLSDWGLKLMSATD
;
A
#
# COMPACT_ATOMS: atom_id res chain seq x y z
N MET A 1 -13.48 -33.48 7.62
CA MET A 1 -13.91 -32.08 7.74
C MET A 1 -13.23 -31.35 6.60
N ALA A 2 -13.95 -31.17 5.49
CA ALA A 2 -13.41 -30.46 4.35
C ALA A 2 -13.29 -29.00 4.75
N GLU A 3 -12.06 -28.50 4.89
CA GLU A 3 -11.83 -27.06 4.89
C GLU A 3 -12.39 -26.53 3.57
N GLU A 4 -13.53 -25.87 3.64
CA GLU A 4 -13.95 -24.93 2.61
C GLU A 4 -12.83 -23.89 2.51
N LYS A 5 -11.89 -24.12 1.58
CA LYS A 5 -10.98 -23.08 1.12
C LYS A 5 -11.87 -21.98 0.59
N LYS A 6 -12.21 -20.99 1.42
CA LYS A 6 -12.79 -19.72 0.98
C LYS A 6 -12.00 -19.32 -0.26
N ALA A 7 -12.65 -19.27 -1.41
CA ALA A 7 -12.01 -18.93 -2.66
C ALA A 7 -11.30 -17.59 -2.44
N LYS A 8 -9.97 -17.59 -2.48
CA LYS A 8 -9.16 -16.41 -2.21
C LYS A 8 -9.55 -15.35 -3.24
N LYS A 9 -10.19 -14.27 -2.80
CA LYS A 9 -10.60 -13.19 -3.70
C LYS A 9 -9.34 -12.57 -4.30
N ILE A 10 -9.23 -12.63 -5.63
CA ILE A 10 -8.11 -12.07 -6.37
C ILE A 10 -8.50 -10.65 -6.78
N TYR A 11 -7.86 -9.67 -6.18
CA TYR A 11 -8.06 -8.27 -6.51
C TYR A 11 -7.33 -7.90 -7.81
N THR A 12 -7.97 -7.07 -8.64
CA THR A 12 -7.36 -6.51 -9.84
C THR A 12 -7.38 -4.98 -9.79
N LEU A 13 -6.50 -4.34 -10.57
CA LEU A 13 -6.46 -2.87 -10.66
C LEU A 13 -7.75 -2.26 -11.24
N GLU A 14 -8.54 -3.03 -11.97
CA GLU A 14 -9.78 -2.56 -12.61
C GLU A 14 -10.91 -2.32 -11.60
N GLU A 15 -10.89 -3.06 -10.49
CA GLU A 15 -11.87 -2.96 -9.40
C GLU A 15 -11.60 -1.77 -8.48
N ILE A 16 -10.35 -1.29 -8.45
CA ILE A 16 -9.89 -0.24 -7.55
C ILE A 16 -10.22 1.12 -8.14
N LYS A 17 -11.38 1.66 -7.77
CA LYS A 17 -11.89 2.95 -8.25
C LYS A 17 -11.76 4.03 -7.20
N PHE A 18 -11.35 5.22 -7.63
CA PHE A 18 -11.26 6.37 -6.74
C PHE A 18 -12.64 6.73 -6.15
N ASN A 19 -12.65 7.03 -4.85
CA ASN A 19 -13.82 7.48 -4.12
C ASN A 19 -13.52 8.80 -3.41
N GLU A 20 -14.17 9.87 -3.87
CA GLU A 20 -13.94 11.22 -3.37
C GLU A 20 -14.23 11.37 -1.88
N LYS A 21 -15.27 10.67 -1.36
CA LYS A 21 -15.66 10.74 0.06
C LYS A 21 -14.54 10.26 0.98
N ASN A 22 -13.75 9.30 0.51
CA ASN A 22 -12.70 8.64 1.28
C ASN A 22 -11.29 9.09 0.88
N LYS A 23 -11.18 10.16 0.07
CA LYS A 23 -9.90 10.73 -0.38
C LYS A 23 -8.94 11.02 0.78
N ALA A 24 -9.46 11.60 1.86
CA ALA A 24 -8.66 11.87 3.05
C ALA A 24 -8.13 10.58 3.69
N MET A 25 -8.96 9.53 3.78
CA MET A 25 -8.54 8.24 4.30
C MET A 25 -7.50 7.57 3.41
N ALA A 26 -7.60 7.72 2.09
CA ALA A 26 -6.60 7.21 1.15
C ALA A 26 -5.25 7.93 1.28
N MET A 27 -5.25 9.24 1.50
CA MET A 27 -4.01 9.99 1.79
C MET A 27 -3.41 9.57 3.12
N LEU A 28 -4.24 9.41 4.16
CA LEU A 28 -3.80 8.98 5.48
C LEU A 28 -3.28 7.54 5.47
N SER A 29 -3.83 6.65 4.64
CA SER A 29 -3.37 5.27 4.52
C SER A 29 -1.98 5.15 3.89
N CYS A 30 -1.45 6.22 3.29
CA CYS A 30 -0.05 6.26 2.86
C CYS A 30 0.92 6.38 4.05
N ILE A 31 0.45 6.84 5.22
CA ILE A 31 1.25 6.91 6.44
C ILE A 31 1.44 5.48 6.98
N PRO A 32 2.68 5.05 7.30
CA PRO A 32 2.98 3.66 7.64
C PRO A 32 2.03 2.95 8.61
N ILE A 33 1.87 3.52 9.81
CA ILE A 33 1.07 2.93 10.88
C ILE A 33 -0.42 2.99 10.52
N VAL A 34 -0.86 4.10 9.93
CA VAL A 34 -2.25 4.30 9.54
C VAL A 34 -2.63 3.38 8.39
N GLY A 35 -1.74 3.20 7.41
CA GLY A 35 -1.91 2.25 6.30
C GLY A 35 -2.07 0.83 6.80
N LEU A 36 -1.24 0.39 7.75
CA LEU A 36 -1.41 -0.93 8.35
C LEU A 36 -2.78 -1.10 9.01
N ILE A 37 -3.23 -0.09 9.76
CA ILE A 37 -4.56 -0.10 10.39
C ILE A 37 -5.67 -0.14 9.32
N MET A 38 -5.59 0.74 8.32
CA MET A 38 -6.56 0.85 7.24
C MET A 38 -6.65 -0.42 6.40
N LEU A 39 -5.56 -1.17 6.22
CA LEU A 39 -5.58 -2.45 5.50
C LEU A 39 -6.55 -3.47 6.13
N PHE A 40 -6.70 -3.44 7.45
CA PHE A 40 -7.58 -4.35 8.20
C PHE A 40 -8.95 -3.75 8.49
N VAL A 41 -9.02 -2.43 8.71
CA VAL A 41 -10.26 -1.72 9.04
C VAL A 41 -11.10 -1.45 7.80
N GLU A 42 -10.47 -1.00 6.71
CA GLU A 42 -11.17 -0.63 5.48
C GLU A 42 -11.34 -1.86 4.58
N LYS A 43 -12.59 -2.30 4.42
CA LYS A 43 -12.95 -3.48 3.61
C LYS A 43 -13.81 -3.12 2.41
N GLU A 44 -14.47 -1.97 2.43
CA GLU A 44 -15.40 -1.53 1.38
C GLU A 44 -14.67 -0.70 0.33
N ASP A 45 -13.83 0.24 0.77
CA ASP A 45 -13.08 1.11 -0.12
C ASP A 45 -11.76 0.48 -0.58
N LEU A 46 -11.82 -0.17 -1.75
CA LEU A 46 -10.66 -0.80 -2.35
C LEU A 46 -9.54 0.20 -2.69
N PHE A 47 -9.86 1.48 -2.89
CA PHE A 47 -8.84 2.50 -3.19
C PHE A 47 -8.04 2.87 -1.95
N VAL A 48 -8.71 3.06 -0.80
CA VAL A 48 -8.03 3.27 0.49
C VAL A 48 -7.23 2.02 0.88
N ARG A 49 -7.84 0.84 0.75
CA ARG A 49 -7.22 -0.45 1.11
C ARG A 49 -6.02 -0.80 0.22
N TYR A 50 -6.05 -0.41 -1.05
CA TYR A 50 -4.93 -0.59 -1.97
C TYR A 50 -3.71 0.26 -1.58
N HIS A 51 -3.90 1.56 -1.33
CA HIS A 51 -2.80 2.43 -0.89
C HIS A 51 -2.28 2.00 0.49
N ALA A 52 -3.17 1.57 1.38
CA ALA A 52 -2.83 0.95 2.66
C ALA A 52 -1.91 -0.28 2.49
N ALA A 53 -2.28 -1.21 1.61
CA ALA A 53 -1.48 -2.40 1.33
C ALA A 53 -0.12 -2.06 0.71
N GLN A 54 -0.10 -1.14 -0.25
CA GLN A 54 1.11 -0.72 -0.96
C GLN A 54 2.12 -0.09 0.01
N PHE A 55 1.67 0.83 0.86
CA PHE A 55 2.53 1.48 1.85
C PHE A 55 2.88 0.57 3.01
N ALA A 56 2.04 -0.39 3.42
CA ALA A 56 2.42 -1.40 4.42
C ALA A 56 3.66 -2.21 3.96
N ILE A 57 3.67 -2.65 2.70
CA ILE A 57 4.79 -3.40 2.10
C ILE A 57 6.03 -2.53 1.95
N PHE A 58 5.82 -1.28 1.55
CA PHE A 58 6.86 -0.28 1.46
C PHE A 58 7.61 -0.10 2.79
N ASN A 59 6.89 -0.12 3.91
CA ASN A 59 7.48 0.01 5.25
C ASN A 59 8.28 -1.21 5.71
N VAL A 60 7.80 -2.43 5.42
CA VAL A 60 8.59 -3.65 5.70
C VAL A 60 9.93 -3.59 4.97
N THR A 61 9.93 -3.09 3.74
CA THR A 61 11.15 -2.91 2.93
C THR A 61 12.10 -1.89 3.57
N PHE A 62 11.57 -0.79 4.11
CA PHE A 62 12.35 0.23 4.81
C PHE A 62 12.99 -0.31 6.11
N VAL A 63 12.26 -1.10 6.90
CA VAL A 63 12.80 -1.72 8.12
C VAL A 63 13.90 -2.74 7.80
N LEU A 64 13.75 -3.54 6.74
CA LEU A 64 14.80 -4.45 6.27
C LEU A 64 16.06 -3.71 5.79
N ALA A 65 15.90 -2.49 5.27
CA ALA A 65 17.03 -1.64 4.86
C ALA A 65 17.78 -1.00 6.06
N MET A 66 17.29 -1.13 7.30
CA MET A 66 18.00 -0.65 8.50
C MET A 66 19.06 -1.64 9.02
N ILE A 67 19.23 -2.82 8.41
CA ILE A 67 20.27 -3.78 8.79
C ILE A 67 21.67 -3.15 8.57
N PRO A 68 22.54 -3.08 9.60
CA PRO A 68 23.85 -2.44 9.50
C PRO A 68 24.75 -3.13 8.47
N VAL A 69 25.70 -2.39 7.90
CA VAL A 69 26.68 -2.78 6.85
C VAL A 69 26.22 -2.56 5.40
N ILE A 70 25.04 -3.02 4.98
CA ILE A 70 24.50 -2.78 3.62
C ILE A 70 23.54 -1.59 3.61
N GLY A 71 22.77 -1.41 4.68
CA GLY A 71 21.76 -0.37 4.82
C GLY A 71 22.34 1.04 4.77
N TRP A 72 23.39 1.34 5.54
CA TRP A 72 23.84 2.73 5.79
C TRP A 72 24.36 3.49 4.56
N MET A 73 24.85 2.80 3.53
CA MET A 73 25.31 3.44 2.30
C MET A 73 24.16 3.71 1.32
N LEU A 74 23.08 2.92 1.39
CA LEU A 74 21.90 3.00 0.52
C LEU A 74 20.72 3.73 1.18
N THR A 75 20.66 3.80 2.52
CA THR A 75 19.58 4.40 3.29
C THR A 75 19.27 5.86 2.93
N PRO A 76 20.23 6.77 2.67
CA PRO A 76 19.86 8.14 2.31
C PRO A 76 19.19 8.20 0.93
N VAL A 77 19.66 7.41 -0.04
CA VAL A 77 19.11 7.38 -1.41
C VAL A 77 17.74 6.69 -1.42
N VAL A 78 17.62 5.53 -0.77
CA VAL A 78 16.37 4.78 -0.67
C VAL A 78 15.33 5.58 0.13
N GLY A 79 15.72 6.21 1.23
CA GLY A 79 14.85 7.10 2.02
C GLY A 79 14.40 8.35 1.25
N PHE A 80 15.26 8.90 0.39
CA PHE A 80 14.87 10.01 -0.49
C PHE A 80 13.88 9.56 -1.56
N LEU A 81 14.15 8.47 -2.27
CA LEU A 81 13.22 7.90 -3.26
C LEU A 81 11.88 7.52 -2.63
N ALA A 82 11.91 6.96 -1.43
CA ALA A 82 10.74 6.68 -0.61
C ALA A 82 9.89 7.91 -0.35
N PHE A 83 10.55 8.98 0.09
CA PHE A 83 9.89 10.24 0.38
C PHE A 83 9.30 10.86 -0.88
N VAL A 84 10.02 10.84 -2.00
CA VAL A 84 9.50 11.29 -3.30
C VAL A 84 8.28 10.47 -3.72
N ALA A 85 8.33 9.14 -3.61
CA ALA A 85 7.20 8.27 -3.93
C ALA A 85 5.99 8.56 -3.02
N PHE A 86 6.21 8.82 -1.73
CA PHE A 86 5.17 9.22 -0.79
C PHE A 86 4.50 10.53 -1.21
N ILE A 87 5.27 11.57 -1.53
CA ILE A 87 4.72 12.86 -1.99
C ILE A 87 3.97 12.69 -3.31
N MET A 88 4.52 11.94 -4.26
CA MET A 88 3.85 11.65 -5.54
C MET A 88 2.52 10.92 -5.35
N ALA A 89 2.45 9.98 -4.41
CA ALA A 89 1.20 9.30 -4.08
C ALA A 89 0.16 10.29 -3.55
N LEU A 90 0.53 11.18 -2.63
CA LEU A 90 -0.38 12.20 -2.10
C LEU A 90 -0.90 13.14 -3.20
N ILE A 91 -0.03 13.59 -4.11
CA ILE A 91 -0.43 14.45 -5.23
C ILE A 91 -1.44 13.74 -6.14
N LYS A 92 -1.16 12.49 -6.51
CA LYS A 92 -2.07 11.70 -7.37
C LYS A 92 -3.41 11.43 -6.69
N ILE A 93 -3.40 10.98 -5.43
CA ILE A 93 -4.63 10.73 -4.66
C ILE A 93 -5.45 12.02 -4.54
N ASN A 94 -4.79 13.15 -4.31
CA ASN A 94 -5.48 14.43 -4.22
C ASN A 94 -6.15 14.82 -5.55
N GLY A 95 -5.54 14.45 -6.68
CA GLY A 95 -6.10 14.58 -8.03
C GLY A 95 -7.13 13.51 -8.40
N GLY A 96 -7.43 12.55 -7.52
CA GLY A 96 -8.35 11.44 -7.80
C GLY A 96 -7.75 10.30 -8.61
N GLU A 97 -6.43 10.27 -8.75
CA GLU A 97 -5.70 9.24 -9.47
C GLU A 97 -5.07 8.22 -8.52
N ARG A 98 -4.98 6.97 -8.98
CA ARG A 98 -4.29 5.91 -8.25
C ARG A 98 -2.77 6.00 -8.48
N PHE A 99 -2.00 5.80 -7.42
CA PHE A 99 -0.54 5.74 -7.52
C PHE A 99 -0.05 4.30 -7.68
N ASP A 100 0.07 3.85 -8.93
CA ASP A 100 0.54 2.50 -9.27
C ASP A 100 2.06 2.47 -9.49
N VAL A 101 2.74 1.57 -8.77
CA VAL A 101 4.16 1.26 -8.93
C VAL A 101 4.24 -0.24 -9.21
N PRO A 102 4.60 -0.70 -10.43
CA PRO A 102 4.36 -2.07 -10.90
C PRO A 102 4.67 -3.17 -9.88
N LEU A 103 5.86 -3.13 -9.26
CA LEU A 103 6.23 -4.08 -8.22
C LEU A 103 5.35 -3.93 -6.97
N LEU A 104 5.29 -2.75 -6.36
CA LEU A 104 4.53 -2.55 -5.12
C LEU A 104 3.03 -2.77 -5.30
N SER A 105 2.49 -2.47 -6.48
CA SER A 105 1.10 -2.70 -6.87
C SER A 105 0.77 -4.19 -6.87
N ASP A 106 1.59 -5.01 -7.53
CA ASP A 106 1.41 -6.47 -7.56
C ASP A 106 1.47 -7.09 -6.15
N TRP A 107 2.44 -6.63 -5.34
CA TRP A 107 2.57 -7.06 -3.96
C TRP A 107 1.40 -6.58 -3.10
N GLY A 108 0.91 -5.35 -3.33
CA GLY A 108 -0.25 -4.77 -2.66
C GLY A 108 -1.53 -5.56 -2.93
N LEU A 109 -1.80 -5.90 -4.19
CA LEU A 109 -2.92 -6.75 -4.60
C LEU A 109 -2.84 -8.14 -3.95
N LYS A 110 -1.65 -8.76 -3.95
CA LYS A 110 -1.41 -10.05 -3.28
C LYS A 110 -1.66 -9.97 -1.78
N LEU A 111 -1.24 -8.87 -1.14
CA LEU A 111 -1.45 -8.64 0.29
C LEU A 111 -2.93 -8.43 0.62
N MET A 112 -3.67 -7.66 -0.18
CA MET A 112 -5.12 -7.52 -0.03
C MET A 112 -5.81 -8.87 -0.16
N SER A 113 -5.43 -9.66 -1.16
CA SER A 113 -5.98 -11.01 -1.37
C SER A 113 -5.65 -11.98 -0.23
N ALA A 114 -4.54 -11.76 0.49
CA ALA A 114 -4.12 -12.60 1.61
C ALA A 114 -4.75 -12.19 2.95
N THR A 115 -5.27 -10.97 3.04
CA THR A 115 -5.87 -10.39 4.26
C THR A 115 -7.39 -10.28 4.17
N ASP A 116 -7.99 -10.98 3.20
CA ASP A 116 -9.42 -10.99 2.93
C ASP A 116 -10.17 -12.14 3.60
#